data_AF-A0A1H4CI91-F1
#
_entry.id   AF-A0A1H4CI91-F1
#
_cell.length_a   1.000
_cell.length_b   1.000
_cell.length_c   1.000
_cell.angle_alpha   90.00
_cell.angle_beta   90.00
_cell.angle_gamma   90.00
#
_symmetry.space_group_name_H-M   'P 1'
#
loop_
_entity.id
_entity.type
_entity.pdbx_description
1 polymer ?
#
loop_
_entity_poly.entity_id
_entity_poly.type
_entity_poly.pdbx_seq_one_letter_code
_entity_poly.pdbx_strand_id
1 'polypeptide(L)'
;MQYPQYRGANGNGYLYQFIGNDNLIKNSKAIGARHSFTYANFSANGNVLQGSYSEKPSLLTDFHMYLSMANLIDNLVVNGDGISAITRDYGSSETNRHGVVTTESVFWNTTGQAAHPSKSGVIVESEQFGNGYVIGTKGKDTGVNVNIDGSIPDANTQPFDMAEGIGEGDRLSPQSLYQDQSKKRIKDIHLGLQSLLVNGEAIGGMQFLRTDYVHTLPYGTTETPIISAKAFAKEAKVKIKQPQGTNGTGEITVSYRGHIQNVRVKFKVADTPVLPENISISPNKTVPGWRVAGNAISAGGSGELSSFLTLDNGEIVNIAELDVPVTYTSSDDTIGYTEGTTFHALKAGKVDIVVSCVFNGVTVEAREKFEVKEPMAEPEGPFAVVTKVTASADDGNLPIHTIDRDPDSRWSADGKGHYLQLELEQQTQVGQVSIQFYNGHTRSNYFDLEISTDGINYQKVLSNVASQKQAAYETFEFEPVQAKFIRFVGQGNESNTWNSIIELWVHEN
;
A
#
# COMPACT_ATOMS: atom_id res chain seq x y z
N MET A 1 15.00 -5.55 30.86
CA MET A 1 16.35 -5.06 30.50
C MET A 1 16.86 -4.11 31.56
N GLN A 2 18.17 -3.91 31.69
CA GLN A 2 18.74 -3.00 32.69
C GLN A 2 20.11 -2.47 32.29
N TYR A 3 20.45 -1.28 32.79
CA TYR A 3 21.78 -0.66 32.77
C TYR A 3 22.50 -0.76 31.40
N PRO A 4 21.95 -0.14 30.34
CA PRO A 4 22.62 -0.11 29.05
C PRO A 4 23.96 0.62 29.17
N GLN A 5 24.97 0.09 28.48
CA GLN A 5 26.36 0.57 28.56
C GLN A 5 26.50 2.02 28.10
N TYR A 6 25.70 2.45 27.13
CA TYR A 6 25.67 3.82 26.63
C TYR A 6 24.25 4.41 26.71
N ARG A 7 24.15 5.64 27.23
CA ARG A 7 22.90 6.38 27.48
C ARG A 7 22.96 7.80 26.89
N GLY A 8 23.58 7.94 25.72
CA GLY A 8 23.69 9.21 25.01
C GLY A 8 22.46 9.56 24.16
N ALA A 9 22.62 10.56 23.28
CA ALA A 9 21.60 10.97 22.30
C ALA A 9 21.33 9.89 21.22
N ASN A 10 20.41 10.16 20.28
CA ASN A 10 20.08 9.29 19.14
C ASN A 10 19.51 7.91 19.52
N GLY A 11 18.57 7.86 20.47
CA GLY A 11 17.93 6.60 20.88
C GLY A 11 18.78 5.67 21.77
N ASN A 12 20.02 6.05 22.09
CA ASN A 12 20.89 5.24 22.93
C ASN A 12 20.39 5.14 24.37
N GLY A 13 20.43 3.93 24.91
CA GLY A 13 20.01 3.64 26.28
C GLY A 13 18.49 3.55 26.46
N TYR A 14 17.72 3.53 25.37
CA TYR A 14 16.30 3.21 25.42
C TYR A 14 16.18 1.71 25.56
N LEU A 15 15.44 1.23 26.55
CA LEU A 15 15.35 -0.21 26.79
C LEU A 15 14.27 -0.82 25.93
N TYR A 16 13.03 -0.34 26.03
CA TYR A 16 11.92 -0.84 25.24
C TYR A 16 11.37 0.29 24.36
N GLN A 17 11.37 0.07 23.05
CA GLN A 17 10.87 1.06 22.09
C GLN A 17 9.77 0.44 21.23
N PHE A 18 8.58 1.05 21.27
CA PHE A 18 7.52 0.77 20.32
C PHE A 18 7.78 1.59 19.06
N ILE A 19 8.12 0.92 17.96
CA ILE A 19 8.29 1.52 16.62
C ILE A 19 7.32 0.98 15.57
N GLY A 20 6.50 0.00 15.94
CA GLY A 20 5.50 -0.63 15.07
C GLY A 20 4.10 -0.56 15.67
N ASN A 21 3.12 -1.05 14.93
CA ASN A 21 1.72 -1.05 15.35
C ASN A 21 1.34 -2.35 16.06
N ASP A 22 0.30 -2.29 16.91
CA ASP A 22 -0.36 -3.44 17.54
C ASP A 22 0.55 -4.38 18.33
N ASN A 23 1.62 -3.85 18.93
CA ASN A 23 2.55 -4.63 19.75
C ASN A 23 2.07 -4.76 21.19
N LEU A 24 2.40 -5.89 21.81
CA LEU A 24 2.17 -6.13 23.23
C LEU A 24 3.51 -6.35 23.95
N ILE A 25 3.83 -5.46 24.90
CA ILE A 25 4.86 -5.69 25.91
C ILE A 25 4.17 -5.96 27.23
N LYS A 26 4.40 -7.14 27.81
CA LYS A 26 3.80 -7.53 29.09
C LYS A 26 4.84 -7.92 30.12
N ASN A 27 4.57 -7.63 31.39
CA ASN A 27 5.34 -8.07 32.56
C ASN A 27 6.85 -7.84 32.40
N SER A 28 7.24 -6.71 31.81
CA SER A 28 8.62 -6.39 31.48
C SER A 28 9.22 -5.42 32.49
N LYS A 29 10.50 -5.57 32.78
CA LYS A 29 11.22 -4.74 33.75
C LYS A 29 12.28 -3.89 33.06
N ALA A 30 12.29 -2.58 33.29
CA ALA A 30 13.28 -1.63 32.82
C ALA A 30 13.97 -0.96 34.02
N ILE A 31 15.30 -1.05 34.13
CA ILE A 31 16.05 -0.47 35.27
C ILE A 31 17.22 0.35 34.77
N GLY A 32 17.36 1.58 35.26
CA GLY A 32 18.50 2.43 34.96
C GLY A 32 18.62 2.74 33.48
N ALA A 33 17.50 2.95 32.79
CA ALA A 33 17.51 3.30 31.37
C ALA A 33 17.88 4.78 31.15
N ARG A 34 18.08 5.17 29.89
CA ARG A 34 17.93 6.58 29.53
C ARG A 34 16.44 6.94 29.53
N HIS A 35 15.66 6.23 28.73
CA HIS A 35 14.20 6.13 28.80
C HIS A 35 13.82 4.65 28.93
N SER A 36 12.91 4.33 29.84
CA SER A 36 12.54 2.93 30.10
C SER A 36 11.67 2.35 28.99
N PHE A 37 10.56 3.01 28.69
CA PHE A 37 9.66 2.69 27.59
C PHE A 37 9.45 3.94 26.74
N THR A 38 9.54 3.81 25.42
CA THR A 38 9.32 4.94 24.50
C THR A 38 8.41 4.52 23.36
N TYR A 39 7.46 5.38 22.99
CA TYR A 39 6.62 5.23 21.80
C TYR A 39 7.17 6.15 20.73
N ALA A 40 7.86 5.59 19.73
CA ALA A 40 8.61 6.36 18.76
C ALA A 40 8.08 6.11 17.35
N ASN A 41 7.93 7.17 16.56
CA ASN A 41 7.41 7.18 15.19
C ASN A 41 5.89 7.14 15.05
N PHE A 42 5.42 7.68 13.93
CA PHE A 42 4.02 7.65 13.50
C PHE A 42 3.48 6.22 13.34
N SER A 43 4.36 5.23 13.20
CA SER A 43 4.01 3.82 13.13
C SER A 43 3.78 3.16 14.48
N ALA A 44 3.90 3.87 15.60
CA ALA A 44 3.72 3.29 16.94
C ALA A 44 2.27 3.40 17.44
N ASN A 45 1.28 2.90 16.69
CA ASN A 45 -0.14 3.01 17.08
C ASN A 45 -0.71 1.69 17.62
N GLY A 46 -1.74 1.77 18.47
CA GLY A 46 -2.47 0.59 18.93
C GLY A 46 -1.68 -0.33 19.88
N ASN A 47 -0.57 0.13 20.43
CA ASN A 47 0.29 -0.72 21.27
C ASN A 47 -0.21 -0.83 22.71
N VAL A 48 0.12 -1.94 23.36
CA VAL A 48 -0.20 -2.20 24.77
C VAL A 48 1.07 -2.46 25.58
N LEU A 49 1.29 -1.66 26.62
CA LEU A 49 2.25 -1.93 27.68
C LEU A 49 1.50 -2.39 28.93
N GLN A 50 1.59 -3.66 29.28
CA GLN A 50 0.80 -4.26 30.35
C GLN A 50 1.66 -4.75 31.51
N GLY A 51 1.29 -4.38 32.74
CA GLY A 51 1.86 -4.95 33.98
C GLY A 51 3.37 -4.82 34.11
N SER A 52 3.95 -3.78 33.49
CA SER A 52 5.40 -3.60 33.41
C SER A 52 5.93 -2.73 34.54
N TYR A 53 7.26 -2.67 34.69
CA TYR A 53 7.94 -1.99 35.78
C TYR A 53 9.09 -1.14 35.26
N SER A 54 9.17 0.11 35.71
CA SER A 54 10.26 1.04 35.42
C SER A 54 10.92 1.54 36.71
N GLU A 55 12.25 1.52 36.77
CA GLU A 55 13.02 2.03 37.90
C GLU A 55 14.18 2.92 37.47
N LYS A 56 14.22 4.13 38.05
CA LYS A 56 15.31 5.10 37.98
C LYS A 56 15.90 5.30 36.57
N PRO A 57 15.08 5.55 35.52
CA PRO A 57 15.64 6.06 34.28
C PRO A 57 16.16 7.49 34.48
N SER A 58 16.99 7.98 33.57
CA SER A 58 17.42 9.39 33.60
C SER A 58 16.36 10.35 33.03
N LEU A 59 15.48 9.85 32.18
CA LEU A 59 14.39 10.55 31.52
C LEU A 59 13.12 9.70 31.57
N LEU A 60 11.97 10.36 31.60
CA LEU A 60 10.67 9.73 31.79
C LEU A 60 10.33 8.72 30.68
N THR A 61 9.55 7.69 31.01
CA THR A 61 8.81 6.92 30.01
C THR A 61 7.94 7.87 29.17
N ASP A 62 8.04 7.85 27.84
CA ASP A 62 7.49 8.91 27.00
C ASP A 62 6.97 8.49 25.62
N PHE A 63 6.26 9.42 24.99
CA PHE A 63 6.00 9.43 23.56
C PHE A 63 7.04 10.35 22.89
N HIS A 64 7.66 9.87 21.80
CA HIS A 64 8.92 10.40 21.28
C HIS A 64 8.81 10.72 19.77
N MET A 65 9.21 11.94 19.41
CA MET A 65 9.35 12.50 18.04
C MET A 65 8.08 12.70 17.21
N TYR A 66 7.18 11.74 17.12
CA TYR A 66 6.06 11.83 16.18
C TYR A 66 4.77 11.34 16.83
N LEU A 67 3.63 11.83 16.33
CA LEU A 67 2.31 11.49 16.85
C LEU A 67 2.07 9.97 16.79
N SER A 68 1.90 9.37 17.97
CA SER A 68 1.63 7.94 18.17
C SER A 68 0.28 7.78 18.85
N MET A 69 -0.63 7.04 18.24
CA MET A 69 -2.07 7.11 18.51
C MET A 69 -2.61 5.85 19.18
N ALA A 70 -3.64 6.03 20.01
CA ALA A 70 -4.46 4.94 20.56
C ALA A 70 -3.66 3.84 21.29
N ASN A 71 -2.70 4.23 22.14
CA ASN A 71 -1.89 3.30 22.92
C ASN A 71 -2.48 3.09 24.32
N LEU A 72 -2.28 1.90 24.88
CA LEU A 72 -2.67 1.56 26.25
C LEU A 72 -1.43 1.30 27.12
N ILE A 73 -1.22 2.13 28.15
CA ILE A 73 -0.31 1.82 29.25
C ILE A 73 -1.15 1.36 30.43
N ASP A 74 -1.11 0.06 30.72
CA ASP A 74 -2.01 -0.61 31.67
C ASP A 74 -1.21 -1.23 32.82
N ASN A 75 -1.44 -0.76 34.05
CA ASN A 75 -0.76 -1.21 35.26
C ASN A 75 0.78 -1.08 35.19
N LEU A 76 1.29 0.05 34.67
CA LEU A 76 2.72 0.37 34.78
C LEU A 76 3.06 0.74 36.22
N VAL A 77 4.12 0.15 36.76
CA VAL A 77 4.72 0.54 38.04
C VAL A 77 5.93 1.43 37.78
N VAL A 78 5.95 2.62 38.38
CA VAL A 78 7.07 3.58 38.27
C VAL A 78 7.75 3.79 39.62
N ASN A 79 9.08 3.68 39.64
CA ASN A 79 9.92 3.87 40.82
C ASN A 79 11.10 4.80 40.51
N GLY A 80 10.93 6.09 40.78
CA GLY A 80 11.81 7.14 40.29
C GLY A 80 11.63 7.38 38.79
N ASP A 81 10.43 7.13 38.25
CA ASP A 81 10.03 7.37 36.85
C ASP A 81 8.63 8.02 36.82
N GLY A 82 8.12 8.29 35.63
CA GLY A 82 6.75 8.73 35.34
C GLY A 82 6.46 8.60 33.84
N ILE A 83 5.19 8.74 33.46
CA ILE A 83 4.75 8.78 32.07
C ILE A 83 4.71 10.24 31.62
N SER A 84 5.28 10.56 30.46
CA SER A 84 5.27 11.90 29.87
C SER A 84 4.71 11.84 28.44
N ALA A 85 3.48 12.33 28.29
CA ALA A 85 2.77 12.48 27.03
C ALA A 85 2.51 13.97 26.77
N ILE A 86 3.60 14.75 26.72
CA ILE A 86 3.55 16.22 26.62
C ILE A 86 4.08 16.69 25.28
N THR A 87 3.62 17.85 24.83
CA THR A 87 4.16 18.53 23.64
C THR A 87 5.60 18.97 23.89
N ARG A 88 6.51 18.73 22.93
CA ARG A 88 7.93 19.06 23.09
C ARG A 88 8.49 19.84 21.90
N ASP A 89 9.01 21.03 22.18
CA ASP A 89 9.82 21.82 21.25
C ASP A 89 11.28 21.33 21.23
N TYR A 90 11.48 20.09 20.79
CA TYR A 90 12.80 19.49 20.64
C TYR A 90 12.88 18.75 19.30
N GLY A 91 14.01 18.82 18.60
CA GLY A 91 14.16 18.26 17.27
C GLY A 91 15.56 18.46 16.70
N SER A 92 15.91 17.71 15.65
CA SER A 92 17.18 17.94 14.93
C SER A 92 17.11 19.12 13.94
N SER A 93 15.90 19.61 13.64
CA SER A 93 15.62 20.79 12.83
C SER A 93 14.21 21.34 13.14
N GLU A 94 13.86 22.53 12.63
CA GLU A 94 12.50 23.09 12.71
C GLU A 94 11.44 22.19 12.04
N THR A 95 11.83 21.45 11.01
CA THR A 95 10.98 20.48 10.28
C THR A 95 10.96 19.09 10.92
N ASN A 96 11.78 18.84 11.94
CA ASN A 96 11.90 17.55 12.64
C ASN A 96 11.75 17.72 14.16
N ARG A 97 10.73 18.50 14.56
CA ARG A 97 10.34 18.75 15.95
C ARG A 97 9.40 17.65 16.46
N HIS A 98 9.47 17.36 17.76
CA HIS A 98 8.67 16.31 18.40
C HIS A 98 7.16 16.61 18.40
N GLY A 99 6.77 17.89 18.43
CA GLY A 99 5.38 18.32 18.25
C GLY A 99 4.42 17.74 19.30
N VAL A 100 3.17 17.51 18.89
CA VAL A 100 2.21 16.71 19.65
C VAL A 100 2.51 15.23 19.46
N VAL A 101 2.66 14.51 20.57
CA VAL A 101 3.26 13.17 20.57
C VAL A 101 2.26 12.02 20.69
N THR A 102 1.02 12.29 21.12
CA THR A 102 -0.05 11.26 21.18
C THR A 102 -1.46 11.84 21.15
N THR A 103 -2.42 10.99 20.80
CA THR A 103 -3.87 11.22 20.86
C THR A 103 -4.57 9.88 21.13
N GLU A 104 -5.73 9.93 21.80
CA GLU A 104 -6.58 8.78 22.11
C GLU A 104 -5.89 7.67 22.94
N SER A 105 -4.76 7.98 23.59
CA SER A 105 -4.04 7.02 24.43
C SER A 105 -4.59 7.00 25.86
N VAL A 106 -4.59 5.81 26.45
CA VAL A 106 -5.12 5.52 27.78
C VAL A 106 -4.00 5.10 28.72
N PHE A 107 -3.87 5.78 29.85
CA PHE A 107 -3.00 5.42 30.95
C PHE A 107 -3.86 4.93 32.12
N TRP A 108 -3.83 3.63 32.37
CA TRP A 108 -4.75 2.94 33.28
C TRP A 108 -4.04 2.35 34.49
N ASN A 109 -4.52 2.68 35.69
CA ASN A 109 -4.09 2.11 36.98
C ASN A 109 -2.58 2.16 37.23
N THR A 110 -1.95 3.31 36.97
CA THR A 110 -0.49 3.48 37.13
C THR A 110 -0.11 3.50 38.62
N THR A 111 0.91 2.74 39.01
CA THR A 111 1.37 2.65 40.40
C THR A 111 2.68 3.41 40.61
N GLY A 112 2.66 4.50 41.37
CA GLY A 112 3.83 5.26 41.75
C GLY A 112 4.44 4.80 43.07
N GLN A 113 5.58 4.10 43.00
CA GLN A 113 6.40 3.81 44.19
C GLN A 113 7.26 5.01 44.57
N ALA A 114 7.75 5.72 43.57
CA ALA A 114 8.41 7.02 43.70
C ALA A 114 8.28 7.78 42.37
N ALA A 115 7.98 9.07 42.42
CA ALA A 115 8.01 9.94 41.27
C ALA A 115 9.45 10.22 40.81
N HIS A 116 9.62 10.53 39.53
CA HIS A 116 10.92 10.94 39.01
C HIS A 116 11.40 12.25 39.68
N PRO A 117 12.70 12.43 39.99
CA PRO A 117 13.19 13.63 40.67
C PRO A 117 12.89 14.96 39.96
N SER A 118 12.73 14.95 38.64
CA SER A 118 12.36 16.14 37.87
C SER A 118 10.89 16.56 38.02
N LYS A 119 10.04 15.71 38.60
CA LYS A 119 8.58 15.88 38.71
C LYS A 119 8.07 15.34 40.05
N SER A 120 8.38 16.06 41.13
CA SER A 120 8.03 15.63 42.49
C SER A 120 6.53 15.35 42.64
N GLY A 121 6.19 14.13 43.08
CA GLY A 121 4.81 13.70 43.35
C GLY A 121 3.94 13.44 42.11
N VAL A 122 4.41 13.75 40.90
CA VAL A 122 3.70 13.54 39.63
C VAL A 122 4.27 12.32 38.92
N ILE A 123 3.40 11.36 38.61
CA ILE A 123 3.78 10.10 37.94
C ILE A 123 3.20 9.97 36.53
N VAL A 124 2.28 10.86 36.15
CA VAL A 124 1.74 10.97 34.79
C VAL A 124 1.59 12.45 34.42
N GLU A 125 2.16 12.85 33.30
CA GLU A 125 1.90 14.13 32.65
C GLU A 125 1.29 13.85 31.27
N SER A 126 0.14 14.45 30.97
CA SER A 126 -0.60 14.17 29.74
C SER A 126 -1.18 15.46 29.14
N GLU A 127 -0.85 15.69 27.88
CA GLU A 127 -1.23 16.84 27.06
C GLU A 127 -1.49 16.34 25.62
N GLN A 128 -2.46 15.44 25.46
CA GLN A 128 -2.74 14.81 24.18
C GLN A 128 -3.56 15.71 23.25
N PHE A 129 -3.51 15.47 21.95
CA PHE A 129 -4.47 16.09 21.02
C PHE A 129 -5.82 15.36 21.10
N GLY A 130 -6.93 16.10 21.05
CA GLY A 130 -8.26 15.51 21.07
C GLY A 130 -8.58 14.91 22.43
N ASN A 131 -8.85 13.59 22.50
CA ASN A 131 -9.10 12.94 23.79
C ASN A 131 -7.86 12.22 24.29
N GLY A 132 -7.53 12.40 25.56
CA GLY A 132 -6.58 11.58 26.31
C GLY A 132 -7.15 11.16 27.66
N TYR A 133 -6.72 10.00 28.16
CA TYR A 133 -7.32 9.39 29.35
C TYR A 133 -6.26 8.96 30.35
N VAL A 134 -6.29 9.54 31.55
CA VAL A 134 -5.51 9.12 32.71
C VAL A 134 -6.46 8.67 33.81
N ILE A 135 -6.64 7.35 33.94
CA ILE A 135 -7.68 6.78 34.80
C ILE A 135 -7.04 5.87 35.84
N GLY A 136 -7.13 6.29 37.10
CA GLY A 136 -6.60 5.57 38.24
C GLY A 136 -5.10 5.69 38.37
N THR A 137 -4.68 6.29 39.47
CA THR A 137 -3.30 6.16 39.98
C THR A 137 -3.32 5.63 41.40
N LYS A 138 -2.23 4.99 41.83
CA LYS A 138 -2.10 4.47 43.19
C LYS A 138 -0.65 4.37 43.62
N GLY A 139 -0.41 4.00 44.88
CA GLY A 139 0.92 3.89 45.46
C GLY A 139 1.26 5.09 46.34
N LYS A 140 2.55 5.29 46.58
CA LYS A 140 3.05 6.37 47.44
C LYS A 140 2.90 7.73 46.76
N ASP A 141 3.24 7.80 45.47
CA ASP A 141 3.07 9.00 44.65
C ASP A 141 1.99 8.73 43.62
N THR A 142 1.04 9.65 43.47
CA THR A 142 -0.18 9.44 42.68
C THR A 142 -0.51 10.59 41.75
N GLY A 143 0.24 11.68 41.79
CA GLY A 143 -0.09 12.91 41.09
C GLY A 143 -0.17 12.73 39.58
N VAL A 144 -1.15 13.41 38.99
CA VAL A 144 -1.35 13.52 37.55
C VAL A 144 -1.36 15.01 37.20
N ASN A 145 -0.66 15.39 36.14
CA ASN A 145 -0.71 16.74 35.61
C ASN A 145 -1.28 16.74 34.19
N VAL A 146 -2.43 17.38 34.02
CA VAL A 146 -3.07 17.61 32.70
C VAL A 146 -3.20 19.10 32.35
N ASN A 147 -2.83 19.99 33.29
CA ASN A 147 -2.82 21.43 33.06
C ASN A 147 -1.38 21.87 32.81
N ILE A 148 -0.94 21.71 31.57
CA ILE A 148 0.45 21.89 31.17
C ILE A 148 0.53 23.10 30.24
N ASP A 149 1.39 24.05 30.59
CA ASP A 149 1.80 25.10 29.66
C ASP A 149 2.76 24.48 28.64
N GLY A 150 2.22 24.13 27.48
CA GLY A 150 2.96 23.51 26.39
C GLY A 150 4.14 24.36 25.93
N SER A 151 5.23 23.70 25.51
CA SER A 151 6.43 24.39 25.03
C SER A 151 6.29 24.97 23.61
N ILE A 152 5.20 24.63 22.90
CA ILE A 152 4.91 25.08 21.54
C ILE A 152 3.63 25.93 21.58
N PRO A 153 3.70 27.26 21.37
CA PRO A 153 2.55 28.16 21.51
C PRO A 153 1.34 27.82 20.63
N ASP A 154 1.58 27.24 19.45
CA ASP A 154 0.54 26.95 18.45
C ASP A 154 0.07 25.48 18.48
N ALA A 155 0.56 24.67 19.43
CA ALA A 155 0.10 23.29 19.57
C ALA A 155 -1.32 23.28 20.14
N ASN A 156 -2.25 22.67 19.39
CA ASN A 156 -3.60 22.44 19.88
C ASN A 156 -3.64 21.10 20.63
N THR A 157 -3.76 21.17 21.94
CA THR A 157 -3.94 20.00 22.84
C THR A 157 -5.24 20.13 23.65
N GLN A 158 -6.21 20.87 23.12
CA GLN A 158 -7.54 20.98 23.72
C GLN A 158 -8.49 19.90 23.18
N PRO A 159 -9.42 19.40 24.02
CA PRO A 159 -9.59 19.70 25.46
C PRO A 159 -8.48 19.10 26.34
N PHE A 160 -8.36 19.59 27.59
CA PHE A 160 -7.50 18.92 28.58
C PHE A 160 -7.88 17.45 28.74
N ASP A 161 -6.85 16.61 28.90
CA ASP A 161 -7.01 15.17 29.09
C ASP A 161 -7.85 14.86 30.34
N MET A 162 -8.65 13.82 30.24
CA MET A 162 -9.48 13.36 31.34
C MET A 162 -8.61 12.68 32.39
N ALA A 163 -8.54 13.27 33.59
CA ALA A 163 -7.88 12.68 34.74
C ALA A 163 -8.91 12.34 35.84
N GLU A 164 -9.09 11.06 36.15
CA GLU A 164 -10.00 10.59 37.18
C GLU A 164 -9.40 9.46 38.04
N GLY A 165 -9.92 9.27 39.25
CA GLY A 165 -9.44 8.21 40.16
C GLY A 165 -8.01 8.40 40.66
N ILE A 166 -7.52 9.65 40.76
CA ILE A 166 -6.18 9.95 41.27
C ILE A 166 -6.05 9.45 42.72
N GLY A 167 -5.10 8.55 42.97
CA GLY A 167 -4.92 7.86 44.25
C GLY A 167 -5.97 6.79 44.57
N GLU A 168 -6.90 6.53 43.66
CA GLU A 168 -8.00 5.57 43.82
C GLU A 168 -7.87 4.33 42.91
N GLY A 169 -6.69 4.06 42.35
CA GLY A 169 -6.48 2.94 41.41
C GLY A 169 -6.94 1.57 41.92
N ASP A 170 -6.89 1.31 43.23
CA ASP A 170 -7.37 0.06 43.83
C ASP A 170 -8.91 -0.10 43.79
N ARG A 171 -9.65 0.99 43.53
CA ARG A 171 -11.13 0.97 43.39
C ARG A 171 -11.58 0.72 41.96
N LEU A 172 -10.67 0.74 40.98
CA LEU A 172 -11.04 0.54 39.58
C LEU A 172 -11.65 -0.85 39.32
N SER A 173 -12.67 -0.88 38.47
CA SER A 173 -13.24 -2.11 37.92
C SER A 173 -13.48 -1.93 36.42
N PRO A 174 -12.69 -2.59 35.55
CA PRO A 174 -11.70 -3.63 35.86
C PRO A 174 -10.36 -3.06 36.38
N GLN A 175 -9.57 -3.88 37.07
CA GLN A 175 -8.22 -3.49 37.51
C GLN A 175 -7.22 -3.36 36.35
N SER A 176 -7.46 -4.04 35.23
CA SER A 176 -6.68 -3.94 33.99
C SER A 176 -7.64 -4.00 32.80
N LEU A 177 -7.55 -3.00 31.90
CA LEU A 177 -8.34 -2.98 30.67
C LEU A 177 -7.93 -4.12 29.73
N TYR A 178 -6.62 -4.33 29.56
CA TYR A 178 -6.11 -5.39 28.69
C TYR A 178 -6.55 -6.77 29.19
N GLN A 179 -6.39 -7.07 30.48
CA GLN A 179 -6.74 -8.39 31.02
C GLN A 179 -8.25 -8.64 30.98
N ASP A 180 -9.07 -7.64 31.28
CA ASP A 180 -10.53 -7.75 31.20
C ASP A 180 -10.98 -8.00 29.75
N GLN A 181 -10.48 -7.20 28.80
CA GLN A 181 -10.79 -7.38 27.37
C GLN A 181 -10.25 -8.71 26.83
N SER A 182 -9.02 -9.09 27.18
CA SER A 182 -8.41 -10.36 26.81
C SER A 182 -9.25 -11.53 27.32
N LYS A 183 -9.68 -11.50 28.59
CA LYS A 183 -10.55 -12.53 29.17
C LYS A 183 -11.89 -12.62 28.46
N LYS A 184 -12.54 -11.48 28.18
CA LYS A 184 -13.82 -11.42 27.46
C LYS A 184 -13.67 -11.99 26.04
N ARG A 185 -12.61 -11.61 25.33
CA ARG A 185 -12.41 -11.96 23.91
C ARG A 185 -11.88 -13.38 23.71
N ILE A 186 -10.96 -13.85 24.55
CA ILE A 186 -10.39 -15.21 24.46
C ILE A 186 -11.45 -16.26 24.83
N LYS A 187 -12.26 -15.99 25.86
CA LYS A 187 -13.31 -16.94 26.29
C LYS A 187 -14.25 -17.29 25.13
N ASP A 188 -14.66 -16.29 24.37
CA ASP A 188 -15.64 -16.45 23.31
C ASP A 188 -14.98 -16.55 21.92
N ILE A 189 -13.64 -16.64 21.86
CA ILE A 189 -12.91 -16.63 20.59
C ILE A 189 -13.34 -17.79 19.68
N HIS A 190 -13.68 -18.93 20.26
CA HIS A 190 -14.10 -20.10 19.51
C HIS A 190 -15.51 -19.98 18.91
N LEU A 191 -16.29 -18.98 19.35
CA LEU A 191 -17.63 -18.69 18.84
C LEU A 191 -17.63 -17.61 17.75
N GLY A 192 -16.47 -17.00 17.48
CA GLY A 192 -16.33 -16.00 16.43
C GLY A 192 -16.44 -16.56 15.02
N LEU A 193 -16.72 -15.67 14.07
CA LEU A 193 -16.75 -16.00 12.65
C LEU A 193 -15.37 -15.74 12.01
N GLN A 194 -14.93 -16.67 11.17
CA GLN A 194 -13.81 -16.46 10.24
C GLN A 194 -14.26 -15.68 9.01
N SER A 195 -15.46 -15.96 8.52
CA SER A 195 -16.04 -15.25 7.38
C SER A 195 -17.56 -15.16 7.51
N LEU A 196 -18.10 -14.09 6.94
CA LEU A 196 -19.52 -13.84 6.78
C LEU A 196 -19.71 -13.23 5.39
N LEU A 197 -20.44 -13.94 4.54
CA LEU A 197 -20.70 -13.55 3.16
C LEU A 197 -22.20 -13.33 2.93
N VAL A 198 -22.52 -12.37 2.07
CA VAL A 198 -23.86 -12.11 1.51
C VAL A 198 -23.75 -12.32 0.01
N ASN A 199 -24.55 -13.23 -0.56
CA ASN A 199 -24.52 -13.58 -1.99
C ASN A 199 -23.12 -14.00 -2.50
N GLY A 200 -22.26 -14.51 -1.61
CA GLY A 200 -20.89 -14.91 -1.93
C GLY A 200 -19.84 -13.84 -1.65
N GLU A 201 -20.23 -12.60 -1.40
CA GLU A 201 -19.33 -11.48 -1.13
C GLU A 201 -19.18 -11.19 0.36
N ALA A 202 -17.97 -10.82 0.79
CA ALA A 202 -17.71 -10.53 2.20
C ALA A 202 -18.48 -9.30 2.68
N ILE A 203 -19.13 -9.41 3.84
CA ILE A 203 -19.79 -8.26 4.44
C ILE A 203 -18.75 -7.20 4.89
N GLY A 204 -18.99 -5.94 4.53
CA GLY A 204 -18.16 -4.83 5.00
C GLY A 204 -18.17 -4.68 6.53
N GLY A 205 -17.01 -4.33 7.11
CA GLY A 205 -16.88 -4.09 8.56
C GLY A 205 -17.06 -5.36 9.42
N MET A 206 -16.79 -6.54 8.84
CA MET A 206 -16.74 -7.81 9.56
C MET A 206 -15.68 -7.76 10.67
N GLN A 207 -16.10 -8.01 11.90
CA GLN A 207 -15.20 -8.21 13.03
C GLN A 207 -15.47 -9.57 13.66
N PHE A 208 -14.41 -10.16 14.18
CA PHE A 208 -14.35 -11.52 14.68
C PHE A 208 -15.46 -11.93 15.66
N LEU A 209 -15.78 -11.05 16.63
CA LEU A 209 -16.82 -11.28 17.66
C LEU A 209 -18.04 -10.37 17.48
N ARG A 210 -18.17 -9.69 16.34
CA ARG A 210 -19.34 -8.83 16.12
C ARG A 210 -20.57 -9.69 15.88
N THR A 211 -21.63 -9.38 16.60
CA THR A 211 -22.87 -10.17 16.60
C THR A 211 -24.00 -9.52 15.82
N ASP A 212 -23.84 -8.27 15.40
CA ASP A 212 -24.91 -7.50 14.78
C ASP A 212 -24.39 -6.70 13.60
N TYR A 213 -25.02 -6.95 12.45
CA TYR A 213 -24.71 -6.32 11.18
C TYR A 213 -25.97 -5.71 10.59
N VAL A 214 -25.80 -4.57 9.93
CA VAL A 214 -26.78 -4.01 9.00
C VAL A 214 -26.12 -4.02 7.64
N HIS A 215 -26.74 -4.68 6.67
CA HIS A 215 -26.27 -4.72 5.30
C HIS A 215 -27.30 -4.07 4.39
N THR A 216 -26.88 -3.05 3.65
CA THR A 216 -27.74 -2.37 2.67
C THR A 216 -27.58 -3.06 1.33
N LEU A 217 -28.65 -3.66 0.82
CA LEU A 217 -28.70 -4.21 -0.53
C LEU A 217 -28.82 -3.08 -1.56
N PRO A 218 -28.31 -3.27 -2.79
CA PRO A 218 -28.48 -2.30 -3.86
C PRO A 218 -29.95 -1.92 -4.09
N TYR A 219 -30.18 -0.68 -4.50
CA TYR A 219 -31.51 -0.20 -4.85
C TYR A 219 -32.19 -1.12 -5.88
N GLY A 220 -33.50 -1.33 -5.72
CA GLY A 220 -34.28 -2.16 -6.62
C GLY A 220 -34.08 -3.68 -6.44
N THR A 221 -33.24 -4.12 -5.50
CA THR A 221 -33.09 -5.56 -5.18
C THR A 221 -34.44 -6.16 -4.79
N THR A 222 -34.88 -7.17 -5.53
CA THR A 222 -36.12 -7.93 -5.28
C THR A 222 -35.84 -9.34 -4.76
N GLU A 223 -34.65 -9.88 -5.04
CA GLU A 223 -34.24 -11.21 -4.62
C GLU A 223 -33.82 -11.24 -3.15
N THR A 224 -34.22 -12.30 -2.44
CA THR A 224 -33.84 -12.46 -1.03
C THR A 224 -32.35 -12.81 -0.94
N PRO A 225 -31.54 -12.07 -0.16
CA PRO A 225 -30.11 -12.35 -0.05
C PRO A 225 -29.83 -13.67 0.67
N ILE A 226 -28.73 -14.31 0.29
CA ILE A 226 -28.27 -15.57 0.88
C ILE A 226 -27.04 -15.29 1.73
N ILE A 227 -27.11 -15.64 3.01
CA ILE A 227 -25.97 -15.59 3.92
C ILE A 227 -25.22 -16.92 3.88
N SER A 228 -23.89 -16.86 3.86
CA SER A 228 -23.04 -17.97 4.27
C SER A 228 -22.01 -17.51 5.30
N ALA A 229 -21.55 -18.41 6.17
CA ALA A 229 -20.63 -18.07 7.23
C ALA A 229 -19.75 -19.25 7.60
N LYS A 230 -18.52 -18.96 8.02
CA LYS A 230 -17.58 -19.95 8.52
C LYS A 230 -17.15 -19.57 9.92
N ALA A 231 -17.24 -20.50 10.86
CA ALA A 231 -16.72 -20.28 12.21
C ALA A 231 -15.19 -20.28 12.21
N PHE A 232 -14.60 -19.55 13.15
CA PHE A 232 -13.16 -19.54 13.36
C PHE A 232 -12.61 -20.85 13.88
N ALA A 233 -13.22 -21.37 14.94
CA ALA A 233 -12.80 -22.65 15.49
C ALA A 233 -13.24 -23.77 14.55
N LYS A 234 -12.29 -24.58 14.10
CA LYS A 234 -12.52 -25.70 13.18
C LYS A 234 -13.58 -26.70 13.68
N GLU A 235 -13.71 -26.87 15.00
CA GLU A 235 -14.69 -27.77 15.62
C GLU A 235 -16.03 -27.10 15.96
N ALA A 236 -16.16 -25.78 15.76
CA ALA A 236 -17.43 -25.08 15.99
C ALA A 236 -18.43 -25.44 14.89
N LYS A 237 -19.69 -25.62 15.29
CA LYS A 237 -20.80 -25.89 14.37
C LYS A 237 -21.53 -24.59 14.07
N VAL A 238 -21.79 -24.36 12.78
CA VAL A 238 -22.54 -23.21 12.28
C VAL A 238 -23.90 -23.68 11.77
N LYS A 239 -24.97 -23.03 12.23
CA LYS A 239 -26.32 -23.17 11.69
C LYS A 239 -26.80 -21.81 11.21
N ILE A 240 -27.32 -21.74 9.99
CA ILE A 240 -27.76 -20.48 9.38
C ILE A 240 -29.26 -20.57 9.12
N LYS A 241 -29.99 -19.54 9.55
CA LYS A 241 -31.36 -19.25 9.15
C LYS A 241 -31.31 -18.08 8.18
N GLN A 242 -31.68 -18.32 6.93
CA GLN A 242 -31.68 -17.29 5.89
C GLN A 242 -32.73 -16.19 6.22
N PRO A 243 -32.49 -14.94 5.80
CA PRO A 243 -33.49 -13.88 5.89
C PRO A 243 -34.73 -14.24 5.07
N GLN A 244 -35.87 -13.63 5.42
CA GLN A 244 -37.10 -13.69 4.63
C GLN A 244 -37.32 -12.34 3.95
N GLY A 245 -37.25 -12.30 2.62
CA GLY A 245 -37.37 -11.06 1.86
C GLY A 245 -36.13 -10.16 1.97
N THR A 246 -36.13 -9.08 1.18
CA THR A 246 -35.02 -8.15 1.01
C THR A 246 -34.78 -7.23 2.22
N ASN A 247 -35.76 -7.10 3.10
CA ASN A 247 -35.66 -6.36 4.37
C ASN A 247 -35.66 -7.29 5.60
N GLY A 248 -35.42 -8.58 5.38
CA GLY A 248 -35.43 -9.60 6.42
C GLY A 248 -34.20 -9.56 7.33
N THR A 249 -34.21 -10.41 8.36
CA THR A 249 -33.04 -10.66 9.21
C THR A 249 -32.62 -12.11 9.11
N GLY A 250 -31.35 -12.35 8.78
CA GLY A 250 -30.74 -13.66 8.86
C GLY A 250 -30.06 -13.87 10.22
N GLU A 251 -30.04 -15.11 10.68
CA GLU A 251 -29.48 -15.49 11.97
C GLU A 251 -28.47 -16.62 11.80
N ILE A 252 -27.30 -16.46 12.39
CA ILE A 252 -26.23 -17.45 12.39
C ILE A 252 -26.00 -17.87 13.84
N THR A 253 -26.16 -19.15 14.12
CA THR A 253 -25.85 -19.74 15.42
C THR A 253 -24.54 -20.48 15.32
N VAL A 254 -23.53 -20.01 16.06
CA VAL A 254 -22.23 -20.69 16.24
C VAL A 254 -22.26 -21.41 17.57
N SER A 255 -21.89 -22.68 17.59
CA SER A 255 -21.83 -23.48 18.82
C SER A 255 -20.50 -24.21 18.97
N TYR A 256 -19.92 -24.14 20.17
CA TYR A 256 -18.63 -24.75 20.50
C TYR A 256 -18.63 -25.22 21.96
N ARG A 257 -18.38 -26.51 22.19
CA ARG A 257 -18.29 -27.14 23.54
C ARG A 257 -19.43 -26.75 24.50
N GLY A 258 -20.67 -26.69 24.00
CA GLY A 258 -21.85 -26.36 24.81
C GLY A 258 -22.14 -24.87 24.95
N HIS A 259 -21.26 -23.99 24.46
CA HIS A 259 -21.50 -22.56 24.35
C HIS A 259 -22.11 -22.20 23.00
N ILE A 260 -22.92 -21.14 22.97
CA ILE A 260 -23.66 -20.69 21.79
C ILE A 260 -23.50 -19.17 21.66
N GLN A 261 -23.23 -18.71 20.44
CA GLN A 261 -23.28 -17.31 20.03
C GLN A 261 -24.23 -17.17 18.85
N ASN A 262 -25.10 -16.16 18.89
CA ASN A 262 -25.93 -15.78 17.76
C ASN A 262 -25.39 -14.50 17.12
N VAL A 263 -25.35 -14.49 15.79
CA VAL A 263 -25.02 -13.34 14.96
C VAL A 263 -26.23 -13.01 14.09
N ARG A 264 -26.59 -11.74 14.00
CA ARG A 264 -27.74 -11.23 13.22
C ARG A 264 -27.26 -10.34 12.09
N VAL A 265 -27.82 -10.56 10.91
CA VAL A 265 -27.61 -9.70 9.74
C VAL A 265 -28.96 -9.15 9.32
N LYS A 266 -29.17 -7.86 9.57
CA LYS A 266 -30.38 -7.14 9.15
C LYS A 266 -30.16 -6.57 7.76
N PHE A 267 -31.04 -6.91 6.83
CA PHE A 267 -31.01 -6.34 5.50
C PHE A 267 -31.95 -5.15 5.39
N LYS A 268 -31.55 -4.20 4.56
CA LYS A 268 -32.45 -3.18 4.02
C LYS A 268 -32.10 -2.94 2.56
N VAL A 269 -33.08 -2.69 1.72
CA VAL A 269 -32.81 -2.19 0.36
C VAL A 269 -32.47 -0.70 0.46
N ALA A 270 -31.48 -0.24 -0.30
CA ALA A 270 -31.21 1.19 -0.43
C ALA A 270 -32.47 1.92 -0.92
N ASP A 271 -32.78 3.08 -0.32
CA ASP A 271 -33.98 3.86 -0.66
C ASP A 271 -33.85 4.56 -2.03
N THR A 272 -32.62 4.78 -2.50
CA THR A 272 -32.29 5.44 -3.76
C THR A 272 -31.17 4.70 -4.47
N PRO A 273 -31.12 4.72 -5.81
CA PRO A 273 -29.98 4.17 -6.56
C PRO A 273 -28.71 4.94 -6.23
N VAL A 274 -27.59 4.24 -6.21
CA VAL A 274 -26.26 4.84 -6.13
C VAL A 274 -26.02 5.62 -7.42
N LEU A 275 -25.69 6.90 -7.31
CA LEU A 275 -25.48 7.77 -8.45
C LEU A 275 -23.98 7.99 -8.71
N PRO A 276 -23.58 8.26 -9.96
CA PRO A 276 -22.22 8.67 -10.26
C PRO A 276 -21.98 10.11 -9.79
N GLU A 277 -20.89 10.37 -9.06
CA GLU A 277 -20.42 11.73 -8.75
C GLU A 277 -19.46 12.24 -9.82
N ASN A 278 -18.57 11.37 -10.29
CA ASN A 278 -17.57 11.71 -11.30
C ASN A 278 -17.16 10.48 -12.13
N ILE A 279 -16.55 10.73 -13.28
CA ILE A 279 -15.85 9.74 -14.08
C ILE A 279 -14.38 10.14 -14.20
N SER A 280 -13.48 9.18 -14.34
CA SER A 280 -12.07 9.43 -14.63
C SER A 280 -11.65 8.60 -15.83
N ILE A 281 -10.60 9.02 -16.51
CA ILE A 281 -10.00 8.34 -17.66
C ILE A 281 -8.50 8.20 -17.45
N SER A 282 -7.95 7.08 -17.89
CA SER A 282 -6.52 6.81 -17.84
C SER A 282 -6.09 5.92 -19.01
N PRO A 283 -4.80 5.93 -19.39
CA PRO A 283 -4.23 4.91 -20.27
C PRO A 283 -4.42 3.49 -19.70
N ASN A 284 -4.94 2.55 -20.50
CA ASN A 284 -4.89 1.13 -20.16
C ASN A 284 -3.48 0.58 -20.42
N LYS A 285 -2.62 0.61 -19.39
CA LYS A 285 -1.23 0.10 -19.48
C LYS A 285 -1.11 -1.41 -19.30
N THR A 286 -2.23 -2.13 -19.18
CA THR A 286 -2.21 -3.60 -19.13
C THR A 286 -2.05 -4.23 -20.51
N VAL A 287 -2.28 -3.44 -21.57
CA VAL A 287 -2.05 -3.79 -22.97
C VAL A 287 -1.02 -2.85 -23.60
N PRO A 288 -0.29 -3.28 -24.64
CA PRO A 288 0.66 -2.42 -25.34
C PRO A 288 -0.01 -1.21 -25.99
N GLY A 289 0.75 -0.12 -26.21
CA GLY A 289 0.35 1.04 -26.99
C GLY A 289 0.68 2.38 -26.33
N TRP A 290 0.45 2.48 -25.02
CA TRP A 290 0.81 3.67 -24.25
C TRP A 290 2.26 3.63 -23.78
N ARG A 291 2.89 4.80 -23.65
CA ARG A 291 4.20 4.94 -23.04
C ARG A 291 4.19 4.56 -21.58
N VAL A 292 5.32 4.06 -21.09
CA VAL A 292 5.46 3.65 -19.69
C VAL A 292 5.29 4.86 -18.77
N ALA A 293 5.80 6.02 -19.17
CA ALA A 293 5.71 7.26 -18.39
C ALA A 293 4.52 8.15 -18.78
N GLY A 294 3.70 8.51 -17.78
CA GLY A 294 2.61 9.49 -17.92
C GLY A 294 1.44 9.07 -18.81
N ASN A 295 0.60 10.04 -19.16
CA ASN A 295 -0.51 9.91 -20.12
C ASN A 295 -0.01 10.19 -21.54
N ALA A 296 1.02 9.46 -21.96
CA ALA A 296 1.72 9.74 -23.21
C ALA A 296 1.68 8.55 -24.18
N ILE A 297 1.65 8.86 -25.47
CA ILE A 297 1.65 7.88 -26.57
C ILE A 297 2.54 8.38 -27.70
N SER A 298 3.16 7.47 -28.44
CA SER A 298 3.96 7.82 -29.61
C SER A 298 3.06 8.14 -30.82
N ALA A 299 3.40 9.18 -31.58
CA ALA A 299 2.71 9.51 -32.83
C ALA A 299 2.74 8.31 -33.80
N GLY A 300 1.61 8.03 -34.46
CA GLY A 300 1.41 6.85 -35.29
C GLY A 300 0.94 5.61 -34.53
N GLY A 301 0.98 5.61 -33.19
CA GLY A 301 0.50 4.52 -32.35
C GLY A 301 -0.98 4.63 -31.98
N SER A 302 -1.49 3.57 -31.34
CA SER A 302 -2.81 3.56 -30.71
C SER A 302 -2.75 2.87 -29.35
N GLY A 303 -3.66 3.22 -28.45
CA GLY A 303 -3.71 2.65 -27.11
C GLY A 303 -5.12 2.65 -26.52
N GLU A 304 -5.43 1.61 -25.74
CA GLU A 304 -6.74 1.47 -25.09
C GLU A 304 -6.87 2.39 -23.87
N LEU A 305 -8.05 2.97 -23.67
CA LEU A 305 -8.39 3.82 -22.54
C LEU A 305 -9.18 3.01 -21.51
N SER A 306 -8.94 3.29 -20.23
CA SER A 306 -9.75 2.79 -19.12
C SER A 306 -10.47 3.96 -18.44
N SER A 307 -11.67 3.72 -17.96
CA SER A 307 -12.41 4.71 -17.18
C SER A 307 -13.05 4.11 -15.93
N PHE A 308 -13.17 4.96 -14.91
CA PHE A 308 -13.65 4.58 -13.60
C PHE A 308 -14.70 5.57 -13.11
N LEU A 309 -15.82 5.06 -12.63
CA LEU A 309 -16.85 5.85 -11.97
C LEU A 309 -16.53 5.98 -10.48
N THR A 310 -16.56 7.21 -9.98
CA THR A 310 -16.67 7.47 -8.54
C THR A 310 -18.14 7.69 -8.22
N LEU A 311 -18.66 6.88 -7.32
CA LEU A 311 -20.06 6.88 -6.92
C LEU A 311 -20.29 7.72 -5.66
N ASP A 312 -21.53 8.14 -5.41
CA ASP A 312 -21.92 8.99 -4.25
C ASP A 312 -21.74 8.34 -2.86
N ASN A 313 -21.49 7.03 -2.85
CA ASN A 313 -21.12 6.26 -1.67
C ASN A 313 -19.59 6.18 -1.46
N GLY A 314 -18.80 6.82 -2.33
CA GLY A 314 -17.34 6.81 -2.35
C GLY A 314 -16.69 5.60 -3.03
N GLU A 315 -17.48 4.67 -3.58
CA GLU A 315 -16.97 3.51 -4.31
C GLU A 315 -16.42 3.91 -5.68
N ILE A 316 -15.33 3.25 -6.10
CA ILE A 316 -14.73 3.44 -7.42
C ILE A 316 -14.89 2.14 -8.20
N VAL A 317 -15.58 2.20 -9.34
CA VAL A 317 -15.89 1.03 -10.16
C VAL A 317 -15.29 1.18 -11.55
N ASN A 318 -14.66 0.12 -12.06
CA ASN A 318 -14.23 0.04 -13.45
C ASN A 318 -15.48 -0.10 -14.34
N ILE A 319 -15.71 0.86 -15.22
CA ILE A 319 -16.94 0.90 -16.00
C ILE A 319 -17.07 -0.25 -16.99
N ALA A 320 -15.95 -0.86 -17.39
CA ALA A 320 -15.93 -2.05 -18.24
C ALA A 320 -16.66 -3.26 -17.60
N GLU A 321 -16.80 -3.26 -16.27
CA GLU A 321 -17.52 -4.31 -15.52
C GLU A 321 -19.02 -4.05 -15.42
N LEU A 322 -19.48 -2.82 -15.74
CA LEU A 322 -20.86 -2.38 -15.53
C LEU A 322 -21.78 -2.49 -16.76
N ASP A 323 -21.24 -2.92 -17.91
CA ASP A 323 -21.96 -2.92 -19.21
C ASP A 323 -22.63 -1.56 -19.53
N VAL A 324 -21.95 -0.47 -19.15
CA VAL A 324 -22.41 0.91 -19.36
C VAL A 324 -21.73 1.48 -20.61
N PRO A 325 -22.48 2.01 -21.60
CA PRO A 325 -21.89 2.69 -22.75
C PRO A 325 -21.07 3.91 -22.32
N VAL A 326 -19.84 4.00 -22.82
CA VAL A 326 -18.92 5.13 -22.56
C VAL A 326 -18.56 5.78 -23.88
N THR A 327 -18.58 7.11 -23.90
CA THR A 327 -18.12 7.90 -25.03
C THR A 327 -16.79 8.55 -24.70
N TYR A 328 -15.83 8.39 -25.60
CA TYR A 328 -14.55 9.09 -25.56
C TYR A 328 -14.47 10.04 -26.75
N THR A 329 -14.02 11.27 -26.51
CA THR A 329 -13.90 12.30 -27.53
C THR A 329 -12.55 13.02 -27.39
N SER A 330 -11.84 13.15 -28.50
CA SER A 330 -10.62 13.98 -28.56
C SER A 330 -10.98 15.46 -28.66
N SER A 331 -10.22 16.32 -27.99
CA SER A 331 -10.37 17.77 -28.13
C SER A 331 -9.75 18.33 -29.41
N ASP A 332 -8.87 17.57 -30.08
CA ASP A 332 -8.16 17.97 -31.29
C ASP A 332 -7.84 16.75 -32.16
N ASP A 333 -8.70 16.50 -33.15
CA ASP A 333 -8.58 15.37 -34.09
C ASP A 333 -7.35 15.47 -35.00
N THR A 334 -6.64 16.62 -35.03
CA THR A 334 -5.37 16.74 -35.77
C THR A 334 -4.19 16.15 -35.00
N ILE A 335 -4.30 16.05 -33.67
CA ILE A 335 -3.32 15.42 -32.78
C ILE A 335 -3.62 13.93 -32.62
N GLY A 336 -4.90 13.58 -32.51
CA GLY A 336 -5.37 12.19 -32.48
C GLY A 336 -6.87 12.12 -32.27
N TYR A 337 -7.48 10.95 -32.53
CA TYR A 337 -8.92 10.72 -32.43
C TYR A 337 -9.22 9.46 -31.62
N THR A 338 -10.48 9.29 -31.20
CA THR A 338 -10.95 8.12 -30.45
C THR A 338 -11.86 7.26 -31.33
N GLU A 339 -11.69 5.94 -31.25
CA GLU A 339 -12.57 4.94 -31.85
C GLU A 339 -12.92 3.89 -30.78
N GLY A 340 -14.14 3.94 -30.26
CA GLY A 340 -14.52 3.15 -29.10
C GLY A 340 -13.66 3.50 -27.89
N THR A 341 -13.00 2.51 -27.29
CA THR A 341 -12.06 2.69 -26.16
C THR A 341 -10.64 3.00 -26.62
N THR A 342 -10.35 3.06 -27.92
CA THR A 342 -8.99 3.23 -28.42
C THR A 342 -8.73 4.67 -28.80
N PHE A 343 -7.61 5.24 -28.35
CA PHE A 343 -7.09 6.50 -28.84
C PHE A 343 -6.04 6.25 -29.93
N HIS A 344 -6.16 6.91 -31.08
CA HIS A 344 -5.25 6.84 -32.21
C HIS A 344 -4.47 8.15 -32.32
N ALA A 345 -3.16 8.08 -32.10
CA ALA A 345 -2.27 9.23 -32.09
C ALA A 345 -1.76 9.53 -33.50
N LEU A 346 -1.97 10.75 -34.00
CA LEU A 346 -1.59 11.15 -35.36
C LEU A 346 -0.30 11.96 -35.39
N LYS A 347 -0.19 12.96 -34.51
CA LYS A 347 0.91 13.94 -34.54
C LYS A 347 1.27 14.38 -33.13
N ALA A 348 2.55 14.66 -32.89
CA ALA A 348 3.00 15.17 -31.61
C ALA A 348 2.29 16.48 -31.22
N GLY A 349 1.87 16.54 -29.96
CA GLY A 349 1.05 17.61 -29.42
C GLY A 349 0.38 17.22 -28.10
N LYS A 350 -0.30 18.18 -27.48
CA LYS A 350 -1.09 17.95 -26.27
C LYS A 350 -2.56 17.94 -26.64
N VAL A 351 -3.29 16.95 -26.16
CA VAL A 351 -4.71 16.77 -26.43
C VAL A 351 -5.42 16.43 -25.15
N ASP A 352 -6.62 16.93 -24.97
CA ASP A 352 -7.48 16.49 -23.87
C ASP A 352 -8.41 15.41 -24.40
N ILE A 353 -8.51 14.30 -23.67
CA ILE A 353 -9.52 13.27 -23.95
C ILE A 353 -10.65 13.47 -22.95
N VAL A 354 -11.85 13.64 -23.50
CA VAL A 354 -13.09 13.80 -22.73
C VAL A 354 -13.78 12.44 -22.68
N VAL A 355 -14.13 11.99 -21.48
CA VAL A 355 -14.91 10.78 -21.24
C VAL A 355 -16.28 11.16 -20.69
N SER A 356 -17.34 10.54 -21.19
CA SER A 356 -18.68 10.70 -20.62
C SER A 356 -19.47 9.40 -20.63
N CYS A 357 -20.38 9.26 -19.67
CA CYS A 357 -21.34 8.17 -19.64
C CYS A 357 -22.63 8.60 -18.93
N VAL A 358 -23.68 7.80 -19.08
CA VAL A 358 -24.92 7.92 -18.31
C VAL A 358 -25.05 6.69 -17.42
N PHE A 359 -25.02 6.89 -16.10
CA PHE A 359 -25.20 5.82 -15.12
C PHE A 359 -26.36 6.16 -14.18
N ASN A 360 -27.32 5.23 -14.05
CA ASN A 360 -28.57 5.43 -13.29
C ASN A 360 -29.30 6.75 -13.61
N GLY A 361 -29.27 7.18 -14.87
CA GLY A 361 -29.94 8.39 -15.36
C GLY A 361 -29.18 9.70 -15.13
N VAL A 362 -27.98 9.65 -14.54
CA VAL A 362 -27.11 10.82 -14.34
C VAL A 362 -25.97 10.78 -15.36
N THR A 363 -25.75 11.91 -16.03
CA THR A 363 -24.60 12.09 -16.92
C THR A 363 -23.42 12.62 -16.13
N VAL A 364 -22.28 11.97 -16.26
CA VAL A 364 -20.98 12.47 -15.78
C VAL A 364 -20.03 12.62 -16.96
N GLU A 365 -19.18 13.63 -16.89
CA GLU A 365 -18.16 13.92 -17.89
C GLU A 365 -16.89 14.36 -17.18
N ALA A 366 -15.74 13.88 -17.67
CA ALA A 366 -14.44 14.35 -17.24
C ALA A 366 -13.50 14.52 -18.41
N ARG A 367 -12.47 15.32 -18.16
CA ARG A 367 -11.42 15.67 -19.11
C ARG A 367 -10.09 15.35 -18.46
N GLU A 368 -9.22 14.68 -19.20
CA GLU A 368 -7.85 14.44 -18.78
C GLU A 368 -6.89 14.78 -19.90
N LYS A 369 -5.69 15.25 -19.54
CA LYS A 369 -4.70 15.69 -20.51
C LYS A 369 -3.78 14.54 -20.90
N PHE A 370 -3.61 14.38 -22.20
CA PHE A 370 -2.71 13.43 -22.82
C PHE A 370 -1.67 14.16 -23.68
N GLU A 371 -0.55 13.48 -23.93
CA GLU A 371 0.53 13.99 -24.77
C GLU A 371 0.88 12.96 -25.84
N VAL A 372 0.71 13.35 -27.09
CA VAL A 372 1.31 12.62 -28.21
C VAL A 372 2.74 13.11 -28.34
N LYS A 373 3.69 12.20 -28.24
CA LYS A 373 5.13 12.48 -28.35
C LYS A 373 5.67 11.93 -29.66
N GLU A 374 6.72 12.57 -30.17
CA GLU A 374 7.46 12.00 -31.28
C GLU A 374 8.04 10.63 -30.87
N PRO A 375 7.83 9.56 -31.66
CA PRO A 375 8.47 8.29 -31.40
C PRO A 375 9.99 8.47 -31.44
N MET A 376 10.71 7.59 -30.75
CA MET A 376 12.16 7.54 -30.86
C MET A 376 12.58 7.46 -32.34
N ALA A 377 13.61 8.23 -32.69
CA ALA A 377 14.17 8.20 -34.04
C ALA A 377 14.75 6.82 -34.34
N GLU A 378 14.39 6.27 -35.49
CA GLU A 378 14.90 4.98 -35.94
C GLU A 378 16.25 5.16 -36.66
N PRO A 379 17.06 4.09 -36.74
CA PRO A 379 18.19 4.03 -37.65
C PRO A 379 17.80 4.27 -39.11
N GLU A 380 18.78 4.58 -39.96
CA GLU A 380 18.56 4.59 -41.42
C GLU A 380 18.47 3.17 -41.96
N GLY A 381 17.51 2.91 -42.87
CA GLY A 381 17.36 1.64 -43.57
C GLY A 381 15.93 1.09 -43.54
N PRO A 382 15.59 0.12 -44.41
CA PRO A 382 14.35 -0.63 -44.29
C PRO A 382 14.43 -1.63 -43.12
N PHE A 383 13.33 -1.81 -42.40
CA PHE A 383 13.25 -2.73 -41.27
C PHE A 383 12.33 -3.91 -41.56
N ALA A 384 12.73 -5.08 -41.08
CA ALA A 384 11.83 -6.23 -41.05
C ALA A 384 10.70 -5.98 -40.04
N VAL A 385 9.46 -6.27 -40.43
CA VAL A 385 8.30 -6.15 -39.54
C VAL A 385 8.37 -7.23 -38.46
N VAL A 386 8.36 -6.81 -37.19
CA VAL A 386 8.34 -7.72 -36.03
C VAL A 386 6.90 -7.91 -35.58
N THR A 387 6.43 -9.16 -35.52
CA THR A 387 5.05 -9.48 -35.15
C THR A 387 4.91 -9.96 -33.70
N LYS A 388 6.00 -10.44 -33.11
CA LYS A 388 6.00 -10.94 -31.73
C LYS A 388 7.37 -10.80 -31.09
N VAL A 389 7.37 -10.43 -29.81
CA VAL A 389 8.58 -10.40 -28.97
C VAL A 389 8.33 -11.20 -27.70
N THR A 390 9.28 -12.06 -27.33
CA THR A 390 9.23 -12.88 -26.12
C THR A 390 10.60 -12.86 -25.44
N ALA A 391 10.66 -13.22 -24.16
CA ALA A 391 11.93 -13.39 -23.46
C ALA A 391 11.91 -14.61 -22.54
N SER A 392 13.09 -15.04 -22.15
CA SER A 392 13.28 -16.11 -21.17
C SER A 392 12.88 -15.71 -19.73
N ALA A 393 12.96 -14.41 -19.42
CA ALA A 393 12.63 -13.81 -18.13
C ALA A 393 12.49 -12.29 -18.28
N ASP A 394 11.85 -11.65 -17.30
CA ASP A 394 11.82 -10.21 -17.10
C ASP A 394 11.61 -9.85 -15.62
N ASP A 395 11.81 -8.58 -15.25
CA ASP A 395 11.59 -8.03 -13.90
C ASP A 395 10.33 -7.14 -13.80
N GLY A 396 9.40 -7.29 -14.75
CA GLY A 396 8.29 -6.36 -14.99
C GLY A 396 8.57 -5.34 -16.09
N ASN A 397 9.82 -5.19 -16.54
CA ASN A 397 10.16 -4.48 -17.76
C ASN A 397 10.04 -5.45 -18.95
N LEU A 398 8.90 -5.41 -19.62
CA LEU A 398 8.44 -6.45 -20.54
C LEU A 398 9.21 -6.47 -21.88
N PRO A 399 9.27 -7.63 -22.57
CA PRO A 399 9.91 -7.78 -23.88
C PRO A 399 9.34 -6.86 -24.97
N ILE A 400 8.05 -6.55 -24.91
CA ILE A 400 7.38 -5.71 -25.92
C ILE A 400 7.94 -4.28 -25.97
N HIS A 401 8.56 -3.82 -24.87
CA HIS A 401 9.16 -2.50 -24.80
C HIS A 401 10.37 -2.33 -25.73
N THR A 402 10.91 -3.41 -26.31
CA THR A 402 12.07 -3.28 -27.23
C THR A 402 11.69 -2.95 -28.67
N ILE A 403 10.40 -2.77 -28.95
CA ILE A 403 9.86 -2.47 -30.28
C ILE A 403 8.77 -1.37 -30.23
N ASP A 404 8.69 -0.60 -29.15
CA ASP A 404 7.62 0.38 -28.91
C ASP A 404 8.03 1.84 -29.21
N ARG A 405 9.30 2.07 -29.52
CA ARG A 405 9.90 3.38 -29.79
C ARG A 405 9.68 4.38 -28.64
N ASP A 406 9.61 3.89 -27.40
CA ASP A 406 9.53 4.69 -26.18
C ASP A 406 10.90 4.71 -25.47
N PRO A 407 11.62 5.85 -25.45
CA PRO A 407 12.94 5.92 -24.80
C PRO A 407 12.89 5.75 -23.28
N ASP A 408 11.71 5.82 -22.67
CA ASP A 408 11.48 5.64 -21.22
C ASP A 408 11.17 4.17 -20.85
N SER A 409 10.98 3.30 -21.84
CA SER A 409 10.70 1.87 -21.67
C SER A 409 11.97 1.04 -21.86
N ARG A 410 11.92 -0.23 -21.45
CA ARG A 410 12.96 -1.23 -21.72
C ARG A 410 12.43 -2.63 -21.46
N TRP A 411 13.13 -3.64 -21.97
CA TRP A 411 13.15 -4.99 -21.41
C TRP A 411 14.29 -5.12 -20.39
N SER A 412 14.14 -5.90 -19.32
CA SER A 412 15.24 -6.20 -18.40
C SER A 412 15.17 -7.60 -17.77
N ALA A 413 16.30 -8.30 -17.75
CA ALA A 413 16.44 -9.61 -17.08
C ALA A 413 17.82 -9.74 -16.40
N ASP A 414 17.84 -10.20 -15.14
CA ASP A 414 19.08 -10.43 -14.38
C ASP A 414 19.60 -11.86 -14.58
N GLY A 415 20.83 -11.98 -15.06
CA GLY A 415 21.52 -13.26 -15.21
C GLY A 415 22.09 -13.46 -16.61
N LYS A 416 23.16 -14.24 -16.69
CA LYS A 416 23.78 -14.59 -17.98
C LYS A 416 22.97 -15.67 -18.69
N GLY A 417 22.88 -15.57 -20.01
CA GLY A 417 22.16 -16.50 -20.88
C GLY A 417 20.67 -16.19 -21.01
N HIS A 418 20.13 -15.19 -20.32
CA HIS A 418 18.77 -14.73 -20.58
C HIS A 418 18.68 -14.13 -21.98
N TYR A 419 17.63 -14.51 -22.70
CA TYR A 419 17.43 -14.10 -24.07
C TYR A 419 16.13 -13.34 -24.30
N LEU A 420 16.17 -12.47 -25.31
CA LEU A 420 15.04 -11.80 -25.96
C LEU A 420 14.94 -12.35 -27.38
N GLN A 421 13.73 -12.68 -27.81
CA GLN A 421 13.45 -13.27 -29.11
C GLN A 421 12.39 -12.46 -29.86
N LEU A 422 12.76 -12.02 -31.06
CA LEU A 422 11.89 -11.35 -32.02
C LEU A 422 11.49 -12.36 -33.10
N GLU A 423 10.20 -12.36 -33.47
CA GLU A 423 9.65 -13.08 -34.61
C GLU A 423 9.28 -12.05 -35.69
N LEU A 424 9.84 -12.25 -36.89
CA LEU A 424 9.53 -11.42 -38.05
C LEU A 424 8.22 -11.87 -38.70
N GLU A 425 7.54 -10.99 -39.44
CA GLU A 425 6.32 -11.32 -40.17
C GLU A 425 6.54 -12.43 -41.21
N GLN A 426 7.66 -12.37 -41.92
CA GLN A 426 8.06 -13.34 -42.94
C GLN A 426 9.53 -13.71 -42.80
N GLN A 427 10.00 -14.69 -43.58
CA GLN A 427 11.43 -14.95 -43.67
C GLN A 427 12.09 -13.81 -44.45
N THR A 428 13.00 -13.08 -43.81
CA THR A 428 13.68 -11.90 -44.37
C THR A 428 15.20 -12.12 -44.38
N GLN A 429 15.89 -11.60 -45.39
CA GLN A 429 17.36 -11.62 -45.41
C GLN A 429 17.86 -10.50 -44.49
N VAL A 430 18.63 -10.87 -43.46
CA VAL A 430 19.11 -9.93 -42.43
C VAL A 430 20.63 -10.00 -42.37
N GLY A 431 21.29 -8.85 -42.45
CA GLY A 431 22.74 -8.72 -42.26
C GLY A 431 23.13 -7.79 -41.11
N GLN A 432 22.18 -7.11 -40.48
CA GLN A 432 22.48 -6.22 -39.36
C GLN A 432 21.29 -6.01 -38.44
N VAL A 433 21.60 -5.67 -37.18
CA VAL A 433 20.64 -5.19 -36.19
C VAL A 433 21.14 -3.90 -35.57
N SER A 434 20.24 -3.02 -35.16
CA SER A 434 20.58 -1.87 -34.31
C SER A 434 19.97 -2.05 -32.93
N ILE A 435 20.75 -1.82 -31.89
CA ILE A 435 20.33 -2.04 -30.50
C ILE A 435 20.63 -0.78 -29.69
N GLN A 436 19.63 -0.26 -28.99
CA GLN A 436 19.83 0.77 -27.99
C GLN A 436 19.79 0.16 -26.59
N PHE A 437 20.90 0.29 -25.85
CA PHE A 437 21.05 -0.31 -24.53
C PHE A 437 20.70 0.66 -23.40
N TYR A 438 20.02 0.16 -22.37
CA TYR A 438 19.78 0.95 -21.17
C TYR A 438 21.10 1.23 -20.43
N ASN A 439 21.36 2.51 -20.16
CA ASN A 439 22.64 3.03 -19.66
C ASN A 439 23.84 2.72 -20.56
N GLY A 440 23.64 2.51 -21.87
CA GLY A 440 24.70 2.20 -22.84
C GLY A 440 25.91 3.13 -22.72
N HIS A 441 25.70 4.45 -22.61
CA HIS A 441 26.78 5.43 -22.48
C HIS A 441 27.70 5.28 -21.25
N THR A 442 27.33 4.48 -20.26
CA THR A 442 28.13 4.29 -19.02
C THR A 442 28.77 2.91 -18.90
N ARG A 443 28.29 1.91 -19.65
CA ARG A 443 28.71 0.51 -19.50
C ARG A 443 28.59 -0.25 -20.82
N SER A 444 29.57 -1.13 -21.08
CA SER A 444 29.46 -2.07 -22.19
C SER A 444 28.53 -3.22 -21.82
N ASN A 445 27.67 -3.61 -22.76
CA ASN A 445 26.78 -4.77 -22.64
C ASN A 445 27.36 -5.92 -23.45
N TYR A 446 27.25 -7.14 -22.91
CA TYR A 446 27.83 -8.33 -23.52
C TYR A 446 26.74 -9.25 -24.03
N PHE A 447 26.87 -9.76 -25.26
CA PHE A 447 25.84 -10.61 -25.84
C PHE A 447 26.33 -11.50 -26.98
N ASP A 448 25.53 -12.51 -27.29
CA ASP A 448 25.54 -13.22 -28.57
C ASP A 448 24.29 -12.85 -29.37
N LEU A 449 24.37 -12.95 -30.70
CA LEU A 449 23.21 -12.86 -31.58
C LEU A 449 23.02 -14.17 -32.34
N GLU A 450 21.82 -14.72 -32.24
CA GLU A 450 21.44 -15.98 -32.87
C GLU A 450 20.24 -15.77 -33.79
N ILE A 451 20.20 -16.48 -34.91
CA ILE A 451 19.15 -16.37 -35.93
C ILE A 451 18.63 -17.77 -36.28
N SER A 452 17.34 -17.86 -36.60
CA SER A 452 16.69 -19.10 -36.99
C SER A 452 15.59 -18.86 -38.04
N THR A 453 15.35 -19.85 -38.90
CA THR A 453 14.21 -19.88 -39.83
C THR A 453 13.02 -20.69 -39.30
N ASP A 454 13.24 -21.56 -38.30
CA ASP A 454 12.26 -22.52 -37.79
C ASP A 454 11.92 -22.34 -36.30
N GLY A 455 12.67 -21.50 -35.57
CA GLY A 455 12.48 -21.24 -34.14
C GLY A 455 12.97 -22.37 -33.23
N ILE A 456 13.63 -23.39 -33.79
CA ILE A 456 14.15 -24.57 -33.08
C ILE A 456 15.67 -24.60 -33.17
N ASN A 457 16.21 -24.48 -34.39
CA ASN A 457 17.62 -24.52 -34.67
C ASN A 457 18.15 -23.10 -34.86
N TYR A 458 19.07 -22.69 -33.99
CA TYR A 458 19.64 -21.35 -33.99
C TYR A 458 21.10 -21.38 -34.44
N GLN A 459 21.42 -20.55 -35.42
CA GLN A 459 22.79 -20.26 -35.82
C GLN A 459 23.26 -18.99 -35.11
N LYS A 460 24.39 -19.07 -34.42
CA LYS A 460 25.05 -17.89 -33.85
C LYS A 460 25.73 -17.10 -34.96
N VAL A 461 25.29 -15.87 -35.20
CA VAL A 461 25.86 -14.95 -36.21
C VAL A 461 26.83 -13.95 -35.58
N LEU A 462 26.70 -13.67 -34.29
CA LEU A 462 27.65 -12.88 -33.50
C LEU A 462 27.93 -13.57 -32.16
N SER A 463 29.20 -13.58 -31.74
CA SER A 463 29.66 -14.26 -30.52
C SER A 463 30.50 -13.35 -29.61
N ASN A 464 30.18 -13.31 -28.31
CA ASN A 464 30.88 -12.54 -27.27
C ASN A 464 31.08 -11.06 -27.65
N VAL A 465 30.04 -10.44 -28.22
CA VAL A 465 30.07 -9.04 -28.59
C VAL A 465 30.07 -8.18 -27.34
N ALA A 466 30.83 -7.08 -27.38
CA ALA A 466 30.77 -6.01 -26.40
C ALA A 466 30.32 -4.72 -27.09
N SER A 467 29.32 -4.04 -26.51
CA SER A 467 28.88 -2.72 -26.99
C SER A 467 29.93 -1.63 -26.68
N GLN A 468 29.93 -0.55 -27.43
CA GLN A 468 30.93 0.53 -27.44
C GLN A 468 30.55 1.76 -26.59
N LYS A 469 29.62 1.57 -25.65
CA LYS A 469 29.15 2.59 -24.72
C LYS A 469 28.53 3.82 -25.38
N GLN A 470 27.58 3.62 -26.29
CA GLN A 470 26.83 4.73 -26.89
C GLN A 470 25.55 5.06 -26.11
N ALA A 471 25.17 6.35 -26.11
CA ALA A 471 23.86 6.79 -25.59
C ALA A 471 22.72 6.46 -26.57
N ALA A 472 23.02 6.59 -27.87
CA ALA A 472 22.14 6.20 -28.96
C ALA A 472 22.27 4.70 -29.26
N TYR A 473 21.59 4.23 -30.30
CA TYR A 473 21.73 2.86 -30.79
C TYR A 473 23.15 2.58 -31.31
N GLU A 474 23.52 1.31 -31.28
CA GLU A 474 24.71 0.75 -31.93
C GLU A 474 24.28 -0.26 -32.99
N THR A 475 24.94 -0.25 -34.16
CA THR A 475 24.67 -1.20 -35.25
C THR A 475 25.68 -2.33 -35.24
N PHE A 476 25.19 -3.56 -35.35
CA PHE A 476 25.99 -4.77 -35.37
C PHE A 476 25.73 -5.55 -36.66
N GLU A 477 26.75 -5.63 -37.49
CA GLU A 477 26.73 -6.28 -38.81
C GLU A 477 27.25 -7.72 -38.73
N PHE A 478 26.71 -8.57 -39.59
CA PHE A 478 27.11 -9.96 -39.79
C PHE A 478 26.81 -10.38 -41.24
N GLU A 479 27.35 -11.52 -41.67
CA GLU A 479 27.08 -12.04 -43.02
C GLU A 479 25.56 -12.22 -43.22
N PRO A 480 24.97 -11.72 -44.34
CA PRO A 480 23.54 -11.83 -44.57
C PRO A 480 23.00 -13.27 -44.53
N VAL A 481 22.02 -13.52 -43.66
CA VAL A 481 21.37 -14.85 -43.52
C VAL A 481 19.85 -14.70 -43.53
N GLN A 482 19.16 -15.71 -44.05
CA GLN A 482 17.70 -15.79 -44.00
C GLN A 482 17.23 -16.02 -42.55
N ALA A 483 16.34 -15.16 -42.06
CA ALA A 483 15.84 -15.15 -40.68
C ALA A 483 14.31 -15.12 -40.62
N LYS A 484 13.71 -15.89 -39.70
CA LYS A 484 12.33 -15.70 -39.21
C LYS A 484 12.34 -15.28 -37.73
N PHE A 485 13.34 -15.73 -36.98
CA PHE A 485 13.53 -15.44 -35.56
C PHE A 485 14.92 -14.88 -35.32
N ILE A 486 15.01 -13.82 -34.52
CA ILE A 486 16.26 -13.24 -34.04
C ILE A 486 16.26 -13.37 -32.53
N ARG A 487 17.36 -13.84 -31.96
CA ARG A 487 17.53 -14.01 -30.52
C ARG A 487 18.78 -13.28 -30.04
N PHE A 488 18.57 -12.27 -29.22
CA PHE A 488 19.61 -11.63 -28.42
C PHE A 488 19.83 -12.47 -27.16
N VAL A 489 21.05 -12.95 -26.92
CA VAL A 489 21.42 -13.71 -25.72
C VAL A 489 22.36 -12.88 -24.87
N GLY A 490 21.84 -12.34 -23.76
CA GLY A 490 22.57 -11.43 -22.89
C GLY A 490 23.56 -12.16 -21.97
N GLN A 491 24.74 -11.59 -21.80
CA GLN A 491 25.82 -12.11 -20.94
C GLN A 491 26.15 -11.15 -19.77
N GLY A 492 25.22 -10.26 -19.45
CA GLY A 492 25.37 -9.16 -18.51
C GLY A 492 26.04 -7.94 -19.13
N ASN A 493 26.60 -7.10 -18.27
CA ASN A 493 27.34 -5.89 -18.64
C ASN A 493 28.60 -5.75 -17.77
N GLU A 494 29.39 -4.72 -18.02
CA GLU A 494 30.63 -4.44 -17.27
C GLU A 494 30.45 -4.33 -15.75
N SER A 495 29.27 -3.91 -15.29
CA SER A 495 29.02 -3.60 -13.89
C SER A 495 28.34 -4.75 -13.14
N ASN A 496 27.47 -5.51 -13.81
CA ASN A 496 26.66 -6.56 -13.20
C ASN A 496 26.05 -7.52 -14.26
N THR A 497 25.19 -8.43 -13.82
CA THR A 497 24.59 -9.49 -14.65
C THR A 497 23.30 -9.10 -15.37
N TRP A 498 22.86 -7.86 -15.28
CA TRP A 498 21.62 -7.40 -15.94
C TRP A 498 21.78 -7.24 -17.45
N ASN A 499 20.75 -7.63 -18.19
CA ASN A 499 20.59 -7.39 -19.61
C ASN A 499 19.40 -6.46 -19.80
N SER A 500 19.62 -5.30 -20.41
CA SER A 500 18.58 -4.27 -20.52
C SER A 500 18.64 -3.57 -21.86
N ILE A 501 17.59 -3.75 -22.67
CA ILE A 501 17.47 -3.20 -24.03
C ILE A 501 16.31 -2.20 -24.03
N ILE A 502 16.58 -0.98 -24.51
CA ILE A 502 15.55 0.04 -24.78
C ILE A 502 14.85 -0.33 -26.09
N GLU A 503 15.60 -0.56 -27.17
CA GLU A 503 15.02 -0.88 -28.48
C GLU A 503 15.93 -1.79 -29.30
N LEU A 504 15.34 -2.62 -30.16
CA LEU A 504 16.04 -3.49 -31.09
C LEU A 504 15.36 -3.44 -32.48
N TRP A 505 16.08 -2.92 -33.46
CA TRP A 505 15.67 -2.91 -34.86
C TRP A 505 16.37 -4.01 -35.66
N VAL A 506 15.60 -4.73 -36.47
CA VAL A 506 16.11 -5.72 -37.42
C VAL A 506 16.03 -5.12 -38.81
N HIS A 507 17.18 -4.98 -39.48
CA HIS A 507 17.24 -4.40 -40.82
C HIS A 507 16.93 -5.45 -41.88
N GLU A 508 16.19 -5.04 -42.91
CA GLU A 508 15.98 -5.83 -44.13
C GLU A 508 17.08 -5.46 -45.13
N ASN A 509 17.69 -6.46 -45.76
CA ASN A 509 18.73 -6.26 -46.78
C ASN A 509 18.19 -6.11 -48.20
#